data_AF-A4Z3C1-F1
#
_entry.id   AF-A4Z3C1-F1
#
_cell.length_a   1.000
_cell.length_b   1.000
_cell.length_c   1.000
_cell.angle_alpha   90.00
_cell.angle_beta   90.00
_cell.angle_gamma   90.00
#
_symmetry.space_group_name_H-M   'P 1'
#
loop_
_entity.id
_entity.type
_entity.pdbx_description
1 polymer ?
#
loop_
_entity_poly.entity_id
_entity_poly.type
_entity_poly.pdbx_seq_one_letter_code
_entity_poly.pdbx_strand_id
1 'polypeptide(L)'
;MSETIPVSVAPTDSPRSRRGIPLAIGGLTLLLSLWWSCADALSGRPRLAAEIGAVRTNLWKLAGASALSPGNTATDDAAPLYERAVETSPMDSEAWLGLATATERFSWINQRSSRALKMSYYTGAHLRSLMADRLLLMARIDSTNDPELRDMLASQTALILSRLPDLRPAIGRAYLAAGEANRRIIAQTTKAAGTDIQTLIRGN
;
A
#
# COMPACT_ATOMS: atom_id res chain seq x y z
N MET A 1 0.57 89.02 43.63
CA MET A 1 0.35 89.19 45.08
C MET A 1 -0.64 88.12 45.49
N SER A 2 -0.33 87.02 46.16
CA SER A 2 0.88 86.51 46.84
C SER A 2 0.76 84.98 46.77
N GLU A 3 1.69 84.22 46.19
CA GLU A 3 2.93 83.70 46.79
C GLU A 3 2.72 82.80 48.01
N THR A 4 2.93 81.49 47.80
CA THR A 4 3.61 80.60 48.76
C THR A 4 4.24 79.44 47.97
N ILE A 5 5.57 79.46 47.92
CA ILE A 5 6.54 78.41 47.55
C ILE A 5 7.19 77.98 48.90
N PRO A 6 7.95 76.86 49.12
CA PRO A 6 8.44 75.73 48.28
C PRO A 6 8.12 74.34 48.91
N VAL A 7 8.49 73.19 48.34
CA VAL A 7 9.77 72.47 48.60
C VAL A 7 10.11 71.53 47.43
N SER A 8 11.35 71.73 46.96
CA SER A 8 12.12 70.93 46.01
C SER A 8 12.70 69.69 46.69
N VAL A 9 12.64 68.51 46.04
CA VAL A 9 13.76 67.56 45.89
C VAL A 9 13.52 66.70 44.63
N ALA A 10 14.50 66.66 43.73
CA ALA A 10 14.75 65.59 42.76
C ALA A 10 16.18 65.07 43.01
N PRO A 11 16.68 63.98 42.39
CA PRO A 11 16.06 62.88 41.64
C PRO A 11 16.45 61.50 42.27
N THR A 12 16.05 60.36 41.68
CA THR A 12 16.95 59.23 41.31
C THR A 12 16.18 57.94 41.01
N ASP A 13 16.56 57.35 39.88
CA ASP A 13 16.62 55.93 39.56
C ASP A 13 15.35 55.11 39.36
N SER A 14 15.13 54.81 38.08
CA SER A 14 14.49 53.57 37.65
C SER A 14 15.42 52.38 37.94
N PRO A 15 14.84 51.21 38.20
CA PRO A 15 15.16 50.12 37.30
C PRO A 15 13.90 49.45 36.77
N ARG A 16 13.86 49.34 35.43
CA ARG A 16 12.99 48.43 34.70
C ARG A 16 13.10 47.03 35.31
N SER A 17 12.00 46.57 35.91
CA SER A 17 11.76 45.17 36.21
C SER A 17 11.67 44.38 34.90
N ARG A 18 12.81 43.90 34.40
CA ARG A 18 12.90 42.79 33.45
C ARG A 18 13.18 41.51 34.27
N ARG A 19 12.11 40.78 34.61
CA ARG A 19 12.13 39.40 35.10
C ARG A 19 10.91 38.70 34.49
N GLY A 20 10.96 37.56 33.81
CA GLY A 20 12.05 36.76 33.30
C GLY A 20 11.43 35.84 32.24
N ILE A 21 12.04 35.78 31.06
CA ILE A 21 11.80 34.71 30.08
C ILE A 21 13.17 34.29 29.52
N PRO A 22 13.92 33.41 30.22
CA PRO A 22 14.97 32.65 29.53
C PRO A 22 14.86 31.13 29.74
N LEU A 23 13.79 30.61 30.33
CA LEU A 23 13.68 29.17 30.63
C LEU A 23 12.81 28.34 29.67
N ALA A 24 11.97 28.97 28.83
CA ALA A 24 11.14 28.22 27.87
C ALA A 24 11.87 27.86 26.57
N ILE A 25 12.88 28.65 26.17
CA ILE A 25 13.60 28.45 24.88
C ILE A 25 14.59 27.29 24.98
N GLY A 26 15.29 27.14 26.11
CA GLY A 26 16.25 26.06 26.32
C GLY A 26 15.60 24.67 26.36
N GLY A 27 14.37 24.56 26.88
CA GLY A 27 13.62 23.31 26.87
C GLY A 27 13.20 22.89 25.47
N LEU A 28 12.80 23.84 24.63
CA LEU A 28 12.33 23.57 23.26
C LEU A 28 13.48 23.21 22.32
N THR A 29 14.66 23.82 22.49
CA THR A 29 15.87 23.44 21.73
C THR A 29 16.41 22.08 22.15
N LEU A 30 16.36 21.74 23.44
CA LEU A 30 16.74 20.41 23.92
C LEU A 30 15.77 19.34 23.39
N LEU A 31 14.46 19.59 23.41
CA LEU A 31 13.48 18.66 22.83
C LEU A 31 13.64 18.50 21.32
N LEU A 32 13.94 19.58 20.59
CA LEU A 32 14.20 19.51 19.14
C LEU A 32 15.51 18.78 18.82
N SER A 33 16.55 18.99 19.64
CA SER A 33 17.85 18.30 19.49
C SER A 33 17.75 16.82 19.88
N LEU A 34 16.93 16.49 20.89
CA LEU A 34 16.64 15.13 21.30
C LEU A 34 15.77 14.42 20.24
N TRP A 35 14.79 15.12 19.66
CA TRP A 35 14.04 14.63 18.50
C TRP A 35 14.98 14.37 17.33
N TRP A 36 15.81 15.34 16.94
CA TRP A 36 16.74 15.19 15.81
C TRP A 36 17.71 14.04 16.04
N SER A 37 18.27 13.91 17.25
CA SER A 37 19.17 12.81 17.61
C SER A 37 18.46 11.44 17.61
N CYS A 38 17.20 11.38 18.03
CA CYS A 38 16.38 10.17 17.92
C CYS A 38 16.02 9.84 16.47
N ALA A 39 15.71 10.84 15.64
CA ALA A 39 15.41 10.67 14.22
C ALA A 39 16.67 10.20 13.45
N ASP A 40 17.83 10.76 13.78
CA ASP A 40 19.11 10.40 13.19
C ASP A 40 19.56 9.00 13.68
N ALA A 41 19.31 8.65 14.94
CA ALA A 41 19.53 7.30 15.46
C ALA A 41 18.61 6.24 14.84
N LEU A 42 17.41 6.62 14.41
CA LEU A 42 16.53 5.77 13.60
C LEU A 42 17.02 5.66 12.16
N SER A 43 17.57 6.75 11.60
CA SER A 43 18.15 6.77 10.25
C SER A 43 19.41 5.90 10.14
N GLY A 44 20.23 5.83 11.20
CA GLY A 44 21.41 4.97 11.30
C GLY A 44 21.12 3.50 11.62
N ARG A 45 19.83 3.13 11.80
CA ARG A 45 19.40 1.75 12.13
C ARG A 45 18.42 1.26 11.08
N PRO A 46 18.90 0.87 9.88
CA PRO A 46 18.04 0.46 8.76
C PRO A 46 17.08 -0.68 9.13
N ARG A 47 17.48 -1.53 10.08
CA ARG A 47 16.64 -2.61 10.62
C ARG A 47 15.41 -2.11 11.38
N LEU A 48 15.55 -1.12 12.26
CA LEU A 48 14.42 -0.59 13.03
C LEU A 48 13.44 0.19 12.13
N ALA A 49 13.97 0.95 11.17
CA ALA A 49 13.15 1.61 10.17
C ALA A 49 12.35 0.60 9.34
N ALA A 50 12.98 -0.52 8.95
CA ALA A 50 12.31 -1.61 8.25
C ALA A 50 11.25 -2.33 9.12
N GLU A 51 11.52 -2.56 10.41
CA GLU A 51 10.57 -3.18 11.35
C GLU A 51 9.34 -2.29 11.57
N ILE A 52 9.53 -0.99 11.79
CA ILE A 52 8.42 -0.02 11.90
C ILE A 52 7.64 0.06 10.59
N GLY A 53 8.35 0.08 9.46
CA GLY A 53 7.76 0.04 8.13
C GLY A 53 6.88 -1.20 7.93
N ALA A 54 7.38 -2.39 8.27
CA ALA A 54 6.66 -3.65 8.14
C ALA A 54 5.40 -3.70 9.03
N VAL A 55 5.51 -3.27 10.30
CA VAL A 55 4.35 -3.18 11.21
C VAL A 55 3.30 -2.23 10.64
N ARG A 56 3.72 -1.05 10.18
CA ARG A 56 2.83 -0.04 9.63
C ARG A 56 2.17 -0.51 8.33
N THR A 57 2.92 -1.14 7.42
CA THR A 57 2.38 -1.74 6.20
C THR A 57 1.34 -2.81 6.54
N ASN A 58 1.61 -3.70 7.49
CA ASN A 58 0.65 -4.73 7.91
C ASN A 58 -0.65 -4.13 8.46
N LEU A 59 -0.58 -3.06 9.26
CA LEU A 59 -1.78 -2.39 9.76
C LEU A 59 -2.61 -1.79 8.61
N TRP A 60 -1.97 -1.15 7.64
CA TRP A 60 -2.66 -0.63 6.45
C TRP A 60 -3.28 -1.74 5.60
N LYS A 61 -2.57 -2.87 5.41
CA LYS A 61 -3.11 -4.04 4.69
C LYS A 61 -4.32 -4.63 5.40
N LEU A 62 -4.27 -4.80 6.73
CA LEU A 62 -5.39 -5.34 7.50
C LEU A 62 -6.61 -4.42 7.43
N ALA A 63 -6.41 -3.10 7.56
CA ALA A 63 -7.48 -2.13 7.39
C ALA A 63 -8.08 -2.19 5.97
N GLY A 64 -7.22 -2.20 4.94
CA GLY A 64 -7.65 -2.33 3.54
C GLY A 64 -8.39 -3.64 3.26
N ALA A 65 -7.95 -4.76 3.82
CA ALA A 65 -8.62 -6.04 3.71
C ALA A 65 -10.01 -5.99 4.36
N SER A 66 -10.13 -5.37 5.54
CA SER A 66 -11.43 -5.19 6.20
C SER A 66 -12.39 -4.29 5.40
N ALA A 67 -11.87 -3.31 4.67
CA ALA A 67 -12.65 -2.46 3.76
C ALA A 67 -13.15 -3.23 2.52
N LEU A 68 -12.41 -4.24 2.06
CA LEU A 68 -12.81 -5.12 0.95
C LEU A 68 -13.73 -6.27 1.36
N SER A 69 -13.97 -6.47 2.66
CA SER A 69 -14.81 -7.57 3.15
C SER A 69 -16.24 -7.49 2.62
N PRO A 70 -16.85 -8.63 2.24
CA PRO A 70 -18.25 -8.68 1.84
C PRO A 70 -19.16 -8.08 2.94
N GLY A 71 -20.07 -7.19 2.53
CA GLY A 71 -20.97 -6.50 3.45
C GLY A 71 -20.43 -5.18 4.02
N ASN A 72 -19.17 -4.84 3.76
CA ASN A 72 -18.68 -3.49 4.01
C ASN A 72 -19.09 -2.56 2.87
N THR A 73 -19.74 -1.44 3.18
CA THR A 73 -20.14 -0.43 2.19
C THR A 73 -19.01 0.54 1.84
N ALA A 74 -17.96 0.61 2.65
CA ALA A 74 -16.81 1.48 2.49
C ALA A 74 -15.69 0.85 1.62
N THR A 75 -16.05 0.11 0.57
CA THR A 75 -15.05 -0.51 -0.33
C THR A 75 -14.17 0.53 -1.04
N ASP A 76 -14.68 1.75 -1.21
CA ASP A 76 -13.99 2.91 -1.78
C ASP A 76 -12.77 3.33 -0.95
N ASP A 77 -12.81 3.07 0.36
CA ASP A 77 -11.75 3.44 1.30
C ASP A 77 -10.57 2.45 1.26
N ALA A 78 -10.71 1.29 0.59
CA ALA A 78 -9.65 0.29 0.54
C ALA A 78 -8.42 0.77 -0.26
N ALA A 79 -8.63 1.47 -1.37
CA ALA A 79 -7.56 1.93 -2.25
C ALA A 79 -6.53 2.83 -1.51
N PRO A 80 -6.94 3.93 -0.83
CA PRO A 80 -5.98 4.79 -0.12
C PRO A 80 -5.24 4.06 1.00
N LEU A 81 -5.84 3.05 1.65
CA LEU A 81 -5.16 2.23 2.66
C LEU A 81 -4.03 1.41 2.04
N TYR A 82 -4.29 0.74 0.91
CA TYR A 82 -3.24 0.00 0.21
C TYR A 82 -2.19 0.91 -0.43
N GLU A 83 -2.54 2.14 -0.84
CA GLU A 83 -1.57 3.14 -1.27
C GLU A 83 -0.56 3.44 -0.16
N ARG A 84 -1.03 3.68 1.07
CA ARG A 84 -0.13 3.86 2.23
C ARG A 84 0.73 2.63 2.50
N ALA A 85 0.18 1.44 2.31
CA ALA A 85 0.91 0.19 2.50
C ALA A 85 2.10 0.06 1.52
N VAL A 86 1.87 0.35 0.23
CA VAL A 86 2.92 0.27 -0.81
C VAL A 86 3.90 1.44 -0.74
N GLU A 87 3.48 2.63 -0.29
CA GLU A 87 4.38 3.75 0.01
C GLU A 87 5.37 3.38 1.13
N THR A 88 4.90 2.66 2.15
CA THR A 88 5.71 2.29 3.31
C THR A 88 6.57 1.06 3.03
N SER A 89 6.11 0.14 2.20
CA SER A 89 6.85 -1.06 1.79
C SER A 89 6.65 -1.34 0.29
N PRO A 90 7.45 -0.72 -0.59
CA PRO A 90 7.32 -0.88 -2.04
C PRO A 90 7.58 -2.30 -2.54
N MET A 91 8.24 -3.14 -1.74
CA MET A 91 8.52 -4.55 -2.08
C MET A 91 7.43 -5.51 -1.55
N ASP A 92 6.42 -5.02 -0.83
CA ASP A 92 5.33 -5.87 -0.34
C ASP A 92 4.36 -6.23 -1.47
N SER A 93 4.52 -7.46 -1.93
CA SER A 93 3.77 -8.07 -3.01
C SER A 93 2.27 -8.25 -2.71
N GLU A 94 1.90 -8.46 -1.45
CA GLU A 94 0.52 -8.54 -1.01
C GLU A 94 -0.14 -7.17 -0.98
N ALA A 95 0.59 -6.14 -0.53
CA ALA A 95 0.09 -4.75 -0.55
C ALA A 95 -0.26 -4.31 -1.98
N TRP A 96 0.61 -4.63 -2.95
CA TRP A 96 0.33 -4.39 -4.36
C TRP A 96 -0.88 -5.17 -4.89
N LEU A 97 -1.05 -6.43 -4.47
CA LEU A 97 -2.22 -7.22 -4.86
C LEU A 97 -3.51 -6.61 -4.29
N GLY A 98 -3.48 -6.21 -3.02
CA GLY A 98 -4.60 -5.53 -2.37
C GLY A 98 -4.98 -4.22 -3.05
N LEU A 99 -3.98 -3.41 -3.46
CA LEU A 99 -4.22 -2.20 -4.25
C LEU A 99 -4.85 -2.53 -5.61
N ALA A 100 -4.36 -3.57 -6.29
CA ALA A 100 -4.91 -4.00 -7.57
C ALA A 100 -6.39 -4.42 -7.42
N THR A 101 -6.70 -5.21 -6.40
CA THR A 101 -8.08 -5.64 -6.08
C THR A 101 -8.97 -4.44 -5.74
N ALA A 102 -8.51 -3.51 -4.90
CA ALA A 102 -9.27 -2.33 -4.51
C ALA A 102 -9.58 -1.38 -5.68
N THR A 103 -8.75 -1.40 -6.72
CA THR A 103 -8.87 -0.52 -7.89
C THR A 103 -9.43 -1.23 -9.13
N GLU A 104 -9.71 -2.53 -9.05
CA GLU A 104 -10.14 -3.37 -10.17
C GLU A 104 -11.39 -2.85 -10.87
N ARG A 105 -12.39 -2.42 -10.08
CA ARG A 105 -13.66 -1.88 -10.60
C ARG A 105 -13.50 -0.66 -11.52
N PHE A 106 -12.36 0.02 -11.44
CA PHE A 106 -12.02 1.19 -12.23
C PHE A 106 -10.97 0.89 -13.32
N SER A 107 -10.59 -0.37 -13.51
CA SER A 107 -9.55 -0.78 -14.46
C SER A 107 -9.78 -0.32 -15.90
N TRP A 108 -11.05 -0.23 -16.32
CA TRP A 108 -11.47 0.26 -17.63
C TRP A 108 -11.30 1.79 -17.81
N ILE A 109 -11.32 2.56 -16.71
CA ILE A 109 -11.15 4.02 -16.72
C ILE A 109 -9.68 4.38 -16.48
N ASN A 110 -8.98 3.62 -15.65
CA ASN A 110 -7.57 3.84 -15.33
C ASN A 110 -6.79 2.51 -15.28
N GLN A 111 -5.57 2.51 -15.82
CA GLN A 111 -4.65 1.37 -15.76
C GLN A 111 -4.06 1.15 -14.35
N ARG A 112 -4.74 1.60 -13.29
CA ARG A 112 -4.20 1.54 -11.93
C ARG A 112 -4.14 0.11 -11.41
N SER A 113 -5.23 -0.63 -11.63
CA SER A 113 -5.32 -2.03 -11.20
C SER A 113 -4.31 -2.92 -11.93
N SER A 114 -4.19 -2.77 -13.27
CA SER A 114 -3.20 -3.51 -14.05
C SER A 114 -1.76 -3.22 -13.62
N ARG A 115 -1.42 -1.94 -13.39
CA ARG A 115 -0.09 -1.54 -12.91
C ARG A 115 0.21 -2.08 -11.53
N ALA A 116 -0.73 -2.00 -10.59
CA ALA A 116 -0.57 -2.57 -9.26
C ALA A 116 -0.42 -4.10 -9.31
N LEU A 117 -1.15 -4.79 -10.18
CA LEU A 117 -1.04 -6.23 -10.36
C LEU A 117 0.32 -6.65 -10.92
N LYS A 118 0.84 -5.90 -11.90
CA LYS A 118 2.21 -6.08 -12.41
C LYS A 118 3.24 -5.91 -11.31
N MET A 119 3.13 -4.87 -10.49
CA MET A 119 4.03 -4.68 -9.34
C MET A 119 3.94 -5.83 -8.35
N SER A 120 2.73 -6.31 -8.04
CA SER A 120 2.54 -7.49 -7.20
C SER A 120 3.27 -8.70 -7.77
N TYR A 121 3.17 -8.94 -9.07
CA TYR A 121 3.90 -10.01 -9.74
C TYR A 121 5.42 -9.79 -9.65
N TYR A 122 5.93 -8.59 -9.95
CA TYR A 122 7.36 -8.32 -9.95
C TYR A 122 8.03 -8.41 -8.58
N THR A 123 7.37 -7.97 -7.52
CA THR A 123 7.96 -7.98 -6.17
C THR A 123 7.82 -9.33 -5.46
N GLY A 124 7.04 -10.27 -6.00
CA GLY A 124 6.80 -11.55 -5.35
C GLY A 124 6.20 -12.63 -6.25
N ALA A 125 6.73 -12.78 -7.47
CA ALA A 125 6.26 -13.78 -8.45
C ALA A 125 6.29 -15.23 -7.89
N HIS A 126 7.23 -15.51 -6.99
CA HIS A 126 7.45 -16.82 -6.38
C HIS A 126 6.48 -17.13 -5.23
N LEU A 127 5.69 -16.16 -4.77
CA LEU A 127 4.77 -16.34 -3.65
C LEU A 127 3.55 -17.16 -4.07
N ARG A 128 3.63 -18.47 -3.85
CA ARG A 128 2.58 -19.44 -4.19
C ARG A 128 1.22 -19.09 -3.56
N SER A 129 1.21 -18.53 -2.35
CA SER A 129 -0.01 -18.10 -1.66
C SER A 129 -0.81 -17.06 -2.44
N LEU A 130 -0.14 -16.26 -3.29
CA LEU A 130 -0.77 -15.17 -4.04
C LEU A 130 -1.09 -15.56 -5.48
N MET A 131 -0.64 -16.72 -5.95
CA MET A 131 -0.79 -17.12 -7.36
C MET A 131 -2.25 -17.32 -7.74
N ALA A 132 -3.06 -17.93 -6.86
CA ALA A 132 -4.47 -18.14 -7.14
C ALA A 132 -5.24 -16.82 -7.28
N ASP A 133 -5.01 -15.89 -6.36
CA ASP A 133 -5.68 -14.58 -6.34
C ASP A 133 -5.20 -13.68 -7.48
N ARG A 134 -3.90 -13.70 -7.81
CA ARG A 134 -3.37 -13.02 -9.00
C ARG A 134 -3.95 -13.58 -10.28
N LEU A 135 -4.04 -14.90 -10.41
CA LEU A 135 -4.60 -15.52 -11.60
C LEU A 135 -6.06 -15.11 -11.78
N LEU A 136 -6.83 -15.13 -10.70
CA LEU A 136 -8.23 -14.70 -10.71
C LEU A 136 -8.34 -13.22 -11.11
N LEU A 137 -7.50 -12.35 -10.55
CA LEU A 137 -7.54 -10.92 -10.84
C LEU A 137 -7.07 -10.59 -12.27
N MET A 138 -6.00 -11.23 -12.75
CA MET A 138 -5.54 -11.12 -14.15
C MET A 138 -6.63 -11.54 -15.14
N ALA A 139 -7.39 -12.57 -14.81
CA ALA A 139 -8.49 -13.03 -15.64
C ALA A 139 -9.65 -12.03 -15.71
N ARG A 140 -9.89 -11.25 -14.64
CA ARG A 140 -10.98 -10.28 -14.54
C ARG A 140 -10.64 -8.92 -15.17
N ILE A 141 -9.39 -8.46 -15.04
CA ILE A 141 -8.94 -7.17 -15.60
C ILE A 141 -8.87 -7.26 -17.13
N ASP A 142 -9.29 -6.21 -17.82
CA ASP A 142 -9.15 -6.12 -19.27
C ASP A 142 -7.67 -6.09 -19.68
N SER A 143 -7.24 -7.13 -20.40
CA SER A 143 -5.87 -7.29 -20.91
C SER A 143 -5.77 -6.99 -22.41
N THR A 144 -6.86 -6.58 -23.07
CA THR A 144 -6.93 -6.44 -24.53
C THR A 144 -5.82 -5.54 -25.08
N ASN A 145 -5.54 -4.45 -24.37
CA ASN A 145 -4.51 -3.47 -24.73
C ASN A 145 -3.22 -3.60 -23.90
N ASP A 146 -3.06 -4.68 -23.14
CA ASP A 146 -1.92 -4.91 -22.25
C ASP A 146 -1.23 -6.26 -22.57
N PRO A 147 -0.26 -6.29 -23.50
CA PRO A 147 0.42 -7.53 -23.89
C PRO A 147 1.11 -8.22 -22.72
N GLU A 148 1.68 -7.44 -21.79
CA GLU A 148 2.37 -7.96 -20.63
C GLU A 148 1.41 -8.72 -19.70
N LEU A 149 0.20 -8.20 -19.46
CA LEU A 149 -0.81 -8.93 -18.69
C LEU A 149 -1.26 -10.23 -19.38
N ARG A 150 -1.36 -10.22 -20.72
CA ARG A 150 -1.69 -11.44 -21.49
C ARG A 150 -0.62 -12.51 -21.30
N ASP A 151 0.64 -12.11 -21.39
CA ASP A 151 1.79 -13.01 -21.20
C ASP A 151 1.86 -13.53 -19.76
N MET A 152 1.62 -12.66 -18.76
CA MET A 152 1.56 -13.05 -17.35
C MET A 152 0.45 -14.06 -17.07
N LEU A 153 -0.75 -13.85 -17.63
CA LEU A 153 -1.89 -14.76 -17.49
C LEU A 153 -1.57 -16.13 -18.10
N ALA A 154 -1.05 -16.16 -19.33
CA ALA A 154 -0.65 -17.40 -20.00
C ALA A 154 0.46 -18.12 -19.22
N SER A 155 1.51 -17.40 -18.83
CA SER A 155 2.65 -17.96 -18.10
C SER A 155 2.24 -18.54 -16.75
N GLN A 156 1.44 -17.82 -15.95
CA GLN A 156 1.00 -18.33 -14.65
C GLN A 156 0.05 -19.53 -14.78
N THR A 157 -0.82 -19.53 -15.80
CA THR A 157 -1.68 -20.68 -16.10
C THR A 157 -0.84 -21.92 -16.44
N ALA A 158 0.14 -21.78 -17.34
CA ALA A 158 1.04 -22.87 -17.72
C ALA A 158 1.89 -23.38 -16.53
N LEU A 159 2.36 -22.45 -15.68
CA LEU A 159 3.12 -22.76 -14.48
C LEU A 159 2.29 -23.60 -13.49
N ILE A 160 1.02 -23.23 -13.27
CA ILE A 160 0.13 -23.99 -12.38
C ILE A 160 -0.13 -25.39 -12.94
N LEU A 161 -0.41 -25.52 -14.24
CA LEU A 161 -0.65 -26.82 -14.87
C LEU A 161 0.54 -27.77 -14.75
N SER A 162 1.76 -27.23 -14.91
CA SER A 162 3.00 -28.00 -14.99
C SER A 162 3.68 -28.24 -13.64
N ARG A 163 3.60 -27.29 -12.69
CA ARG A 163 4.39 -27.33 -11.45
C ARG A 163 3.60 -27.24 -10.16
N LEU A 164 2.34 -26.77 -10.19
CA LEU A 164 1.53 -26.54 -8.99
C LEU A 164 0.14 -27.17 -9.12
N PRO A 165 0.07 -28.51 -9.19
CA PRO A 165 -1.18 -29.22 -9.51
C PRO A 165 -2.28 -29.00 -8.47
N ASP A 166 -1.93 -28.67 -7.24
CA ASP A 166 -2.85 -28.29 -6.16
C ASP A 166 -3.60 -26.97 -6.43
N LEU A 167 -3.01 -26.06 -7.22
CA LEU A 167 -3.63 -24.79 -7.59
C LEU A 167 -4.49 -24.88 -8.86
N ARG A 168 -4.60 -26.06 -9.49
CA ARG A 168 -5.44 -26.27 -10.68
C ARG A 168 -6.89 -25.79 -10.55
N PRO A 169 -7.57 -25.95 -9.40
CA PRO A 169 -8.93 -25.43 -9.23
C PRO A 169 -9.02 -23.90 -9.44
N ALA A 170 -7.94 -23.17 -9.16
CA ALA A 170 -7.89 -21.72 -9.40
C ALA A 170 -7.99 -21.36 -10.89
N ILE A 171 -7.51 -22.23 -11.80
CA ILE A 171 -7.64 -22.01 -13.25
C ILE A 171 -9.11 -22.07 -13.66
N GLY A 172 -9.88 -23.03 -13.13
CA GLY A 172 -11.32 -23.13 -13.39
C GLY A 172 -12.05 -21.87 -12.93
N ARG A 173 -11.78 -21.40 -11.70
CA ARG A 173 -12.36 -20.15 -11.18
C ARG A 173 -11.99 -18.93 -12.01
N ALA A 174 -10.72 -18.80 -12.39
CA ALA A 174 -10.23 -17.73 -13.24
C ALA A 174 -10.92 -17.75 -14.62
N TYR A 175 -11.07 -18.91 -15.23
CA TYR A 175 -11.76 -19.07 -16.51
C TYR A 175 -13.23 -18.63 -16.45
N LEU A 176 -13.94 -18.99 -15.37
CA LEU A 176 -15.34 -18.61 -15.17
C LEU A 176 -15.50 -17.10 -14.95
N ALA A 177 -14.56 -16.48 -14.22
CA ALA A 177 -14.55 -15.04 -13.96
C ALA A 177 -14.02 -14.21 -15.14
N ALA A 178 -13.39 -14.86 -16.14
CA ALA A 178 -12.73 -14.16 -17.24
C ALA A 178 -13.71 -13.56 -18.26
N GLY A 179 -13.40 -12.35 -18.71
CA GLY A 179 -13.91 -11.79 -19.95
C GLY A 179 -13.44 -12.57 -21.18
N GLU A 180 -14.04 -12.31 -22.34
CA GLU A 180 -13.85 -13.14 -23.54
C GLU A 180 -12.38 -13.26 -23.98
N ALA A 181 -11.62 -12.17 -23.99
CA ALA A 181 -10.21 -12.17 -24.39
C ALA A 181 -9.36 -13.07 -23.46
N ASN A 182 -9.46 -12.86 -22.15
CA ASN A 182 -8.74 -13.64 -21.14
C ASN A 182 -9.16 -15.12 -21.13
N ARG A 183 -10.45 -15.38 -21.32
CA ARG A 183 -10.99 -16.74 -21.41
C ARG A 183 -10.35 -17.54 -22.54
N ARG A 184 -10.16 -16.91 -23.71
CA ARG A 184 -9.47 -17.52 -24.86
C ARG A 184 -8.01 -17.84 -24.53
N ILE A 185 -7.30 -16.94 -23.85
CA ILE A 185 -5.90 -17.15 -23.44
C ILE A 185 -5.79 -18.38 -22.51
N ILE A 186 -6.65 -18.45 -21.49
CA ILE A 186 -6.68 -19.58 -20.55
C ILE A 186 -6.97 -20.90 -21.28
N ALA A 187 -8.00 -20.93 -22.15
CA ALA A 187 -8.36 -22.13 -22.92
C ALA A 187 -7.25 -22.59 -23.88
N GLN A 188 -6.59 -21.65 -24.57
CA GLN A 188 -5.47 -21.97 -25.46
C GLN A 188 -4.30 -22.56 -24.67
N THR A 189 -4.00 -21.97 -23.51
CA THR A 189 -2.91 -22.42 -22.65
C THR A 189 -3.18 -23.81 -22.09
N THR A 190 -4.41 -24.09 -21.63
CA THR A 190 -4.77 -25.41 -21.10
C THR A 190 -4.74 -26.47 -22.20
N LYS A 191 -5.25 -26.15 -23.40
CA LYS A 191 -5.18 -27.02 -24.56
C LYS A 191 -3.74 -27.33 -24.97
N ALA A 192 -2.86 -26.33 -24.99
CA ALA A 192 -1.45 -26.51 -25.29
C ALA A 192 -0.74 -27.42 -24.27
N ALA A 193 -1.18 -27.38 -23.00
CA ALA A 193 -0.71 -28.27 -21.95
C ALA A 193 -1.40 -29.65 -21.93
N GLY A 194 -2.24 -29.97 -22.92
CA GLY A 194 -2.97 -31.25 -23.00
C GLY A 194 -4.08 -31.42 -21.96
N THR A 195 -4.53 -30.34 -21.32
CA THR A 195 -5.57 -30.35 -20.29
C THR A 195 -6.87 -29.74 -20.83
N ASP A 196 -7.98 -30.48 -20.73
CA ASP A 196 -9.29 -29.96 -21.05
C ASP A 196 -9.81 -29.03 -19.94
N ILE A 197 -10.17 -27.80 -20.30
CA ILE A 197 -10.69 -26.81 -19.36
C ILE A 197 -11.95 -27.28 -18.63
N GLN A 198 -12.77 -28.14 -19.25
CA GLN A 198 -13.97 -28.67 -18.62
C GLN A 198 -13.66 -29.55 -17.40
N THR A 199 -12.51 -30.24 -17.41
CA THR A 199 -12.06 -31.03 -16.26
C THR A 199 -11.68 -30.16 -15.07
N LEU A 200 -11.10 -28.99 -15.34
CA LEU A 200 -10.69 -28.02 -14.31
C LEU A 200 -11.88 -27.28 -13.71
N ILE A 201 -12.94 -27.07 -14.49
CA ILE A 201 -14.20 -26.47 -14.00
C ILE A 201 -14.98 -27.45 -13.13
N ARG A 202 -15.05 -28.73 -13.51
CA ARG A 202 -15.81 -29.75 -12.77
C ARG A 202 -15.11 -30.22 -11.49
N GLY A 203 -13.79 -30.11 -11.43
CA GLY A 203 -13.01 -30.50 -10.25
C GLY A 203 -13.01 -29.47 -9.11
N ASN A 204 -13.87 -28.44 -9.20
CA ASN A 204 -13.96 -27.32 -8.27
C ASN A 204 -15.41 -27.14 -7.81
#